data_AF-A0A383BVF6-F1
#
_entry.id   AF-A0A383BVF6-F1
#
_cell.length_a   1.000
_cell.length_b   1.000
_cell.length_c   1.000
_cell.angle_alpha   90.00
_cell.angle_beta   90.00
_cell.angle_gamma   90.00
#
_symmetry.space_group_name_H-M   'P 1'
#
loop_
_entity.id
_entity.type
_entity.pdbx_description
1 polymer ?
#
loop_
_entity_poly.entity_id
_entity_poly.type
_entity_poly.pdbx_seq_one_letter_code
_entity_poly.pdbx_strand_id
1 'polypeptide(L)'
;LRSQNNNGHLNAYRIFNVDDVNFFWLNDSSLWHSTKSGDSSHVPMNTSNNLSVLGKLSFNVFRGIRFSALYSYSDDSWFGYDHSFKYNPDGRAGSYKNTHYTALQLNHMITPKLFYELKLSSVNNYSGVYLYKDPLDTNYIHDFHLNNYGSGFFTGGQQKDHTKRTMIDETYKFDLTWQANHSHSFKLGILSIAHDIDNKWRQIRNKFEGEYVEDPLTYEPEVFGGDSTVYADIYEVKPQEAAA
;
A
#
# COMPACT_ATOMS: atom_id res chain seq x y z
N LEU A 1 -17.72 12.99 -5.10
CA LEU A 1 -17.56 11.59 -4.68
C LEU A 1 -17.46 10.73 -5.93
N ARG A 2 -16.49 9.83 -5.99
CA ARG A 2 -16.33 8.84 -7.04
C ARG A 2 -16.13 7.47 -6.38
N SER A 3 -16.88 6.47 -6.81
CA SER A 3 -16.72 5.08 -6.39
C SER A 3 -16.66 4.20 -7.64
N GLN A 4 -15.71 3.26 -7.67
CA GLN A 4 -15.50 2.35 -8.79
C GLN A 4 -15.18 0.97 -8.25
N ASN A 5 -15.79 -0.04 -8.88
CA ASN A 5 -15.43 -1.44 -8.71
C ASN A 5 -15.11 -1.98 -10.11
N ASN A 6 -13.89 -2.46 -10.29
CA ASN A 6 -13.38 -3.00 -11.54
C ASN A 6 -12.94 -4.44 -11.32
N ASN A 7 -13.51 -5.38 -12.09
CA ASN A 7 -13.11 -6.78 -12.04
C ASN A 7 -11.97 -7.12 -13.01
N GLY A 8 -11.58 -6.17 -13.87
CA GLY A 8 -10.55 -6.39 -14.88
C GLY A 8 -10.94 -7.44 -15.93
N HIS A 9 -9.93 -7.98 -16.62
CA HIS A 9 -10.09 -8.92 -17.74
C HIS A 9 -9.25 -10.20 -17.61
N LEU A 10 -8.39 -10.26 -16.59
CA LEU A 10 -7.52 -11.40 -16.30
C LEU A 10 -8.19 -12.22 -15.20
N ASN A 11 -8.31 -13.52 -15.43
CA ASN A 11 -9.07 -14.42 -14.58
C ASN A 11 -8.24 -15.66 -14.22
N ALA A 12 -8.50 -16.18 -13.03
CA ALA A 12 -8.07 -17.46 -12.50
C ALA A 12 -9.19 -18.49 -12.62
N TYR A 13 -8.80 -19.74 -12.41
CA TYR A 13 -9.72 -20.83 -12.08
C TYR A 13 -9.37 -21.30 -10.67
N ARG A 14 -10.31 -21.31 -9.74
CA ARG A 14 -10.08 -21.86 -8.39
C ARG A 14 -10.11 -23.38 -8.44
N ILE A 15 -9.02 -23.98 -8.92
CA ILE A 15 -8.85 -25.44 -8.98
C ILE A 15 -8.31 -25.98 -7.65
N PHE A 16 -7.44 -25.20 -7.01
CA PHE A 16 -6.81 -25.54 -5.75
C PHE A 16 -7.21 -24.57 -4.65
N ASN A 17 -7.46 -25.09 -3.46
CA ASN A 17 -7.50 -24.29 -2.23
C ASN A 17 -6.07 -24.13 -1.67
N VAL A 18 -5.92 -23.24 -0.69
CA VAL A 18 -4.61 -22.94 -0.10
C VAL A 18 -3.98 -24.16 0.58
N ASP A 19 -4.79 -25.06 1.15
CA ASP A 19 -4.37 -26.25 1.88
C ASP A 19 -4.22 -27.51 1.01
N ASP A 20 -4.44 -27.41 -0.30
CA ASP A 20 -4.23 -28.53 -1.21
C ASP A 20 -2.75 -28.95 -1.27
N VAL A 21 -2.54 -30.25 -1.47
CA VAL A 21 -1.21 -30.87 -1.54
C VAL A 21 -1.04 -31.59 -2.86
N ASN A 22 0.12 -31.37 -3.47
CA ASN A 22 0.49 -31.92 -4.77
C ASN A 22 1.93 -32.39 -4.74
N PHE A 23 2.26 -33.54 -5.33
CA PHE A 23 3.59 -34.16 -5.31
C PHE A 23 4.11 -34.39 -6.73
N PHE A 24 4.33 -33.31 -7.49
CA PHE A 24 4.81 -33.39 -8.89
C PHE A 24 6.34 -33.45 -9.03
N TRP A 25 7.08 -33.47 -7.91
CA TRP A 25 8.54 -33.47 -7.88
C TRP A 25 9.16 -34.86 -7.62
N LEU A 26 8.34 -35.90 -7.42
CA LEU A 26 8.85 -37.25 -7.22
C LEU A 26 9.39 -37.81 -8.55
N ASN A 27 10.55 -38.48 -8.48
CA ASN A 27 11.20 -39.08 -9.66
C ASN A 27 10.34 -40.14 -10.35
N ASP A 28 9.53 -40.86 -9.56
CA ASP A 28 8.56 -41.84 -10.06
C ASP A 28 7.21 -41.15 -10.24
N SER A 29 6.77 -41.03 -11.50
CA SER A 29 5.50 -40.39 -11.86
C SER A 29 4.27 -41.16 -11.39
N SER A 30 4.41 -42.44 -11.06
CA SER A 30 3.32 -43.24 -10.48
C SER A 30 2.98 -42.81 -9.04
N LEU A 31 3.89 -42.11 -8.37
CA LEU A 31 3.70 -41.57 -7.02
C LEU A 31 3.15 -40.14 -7.01
N TRP A 32 2.92 -39.55 -8.18
CA TRP A 32 2.35 -38.22 -8.27
C TRP A 32 0.92 -38.22 -7.74
N HIS A 33 0.69 -37.37 -6.75
CA HIS A 33 -0.62 -37.17 -6.15
C HIS A 33 -1.00 -35.69 -6.21
N SER A 34 -2.29 -35.40 -6.39
CA SER A 34 -2.81 -34.05 -6.53
C SER A 34 -4.18 -33.96 -5.88
N THR A 35 -4.27 -33.13 -4.84
CA THR A 35 -5.56 -32.77 -4.23
C THR A 35 -6.07 -31.52 -4.93
N LYS A 36 -7.31 -31.56 -5.43
CA LYS A 36 -7.96 -30.46 -6.16
C LYS A 36 -9.30 -30.19 -5.49
N SER A 37 -9.29 -29.52 -4.36
CA SER A 37 -10.49 -29.28 -3.56
C SER A 37 -11.21 -27.97 -3.91
N GLY A 38 -10.69 -27.20 -4.87
CA GLY A 38 -11.31 -25.96 -5.34
C GLY A 38 -12.65 -26.17 -6.05
N ASP A 39 -13.50 -25.13 -6.04
CA ASP A 39 -14.84 -25.14 -6.62
C ASP A 39 -14.87 -25.00 -8.16
N SER A 40 -13.71 -24.91 -8.81
CA SER A 40 -13.53 -24.68 -10.25
C SER A 40 -14.16 -23.38 -10.77
N SER A 41 -14.44 -22.42 -9.89
CA SER A 41 -15.03 -21.13 -10.26
C SER A 41 -14.04 -20.22 -10.97
N HIS A 42 -14.59 -19.32 -11.78
CA HIS A 42 -13.83 -18.22 -12.37
C HIS A 42 -13.67 -17.08 -11.37
N VAL A 43 -12.43 -16.71 -11.08
CA VAL A 43 -12.11 -15.63 -10.13
C VAL A 43 -11.34 -14.53 -10.84
N PRO A 44 -11.84 -13.27 -10.84
CA PRO A 44 -11.09 -12.16 -11.42
C PRO A 44 -9.80 -11.91 -10.63
N MET A 45 -8.71 -11.65 -11.35
CA MET A 45 -7.38 -11.52 -10.76
C MET A 45 -6.76 -10.13 -10.87
N ASN A 46 -7.30 -9.24 -11.70
CA ASN A 46 -6.85 -7.86 -11.78
C ASN A 46 -7.96 -6.89 -11.36
N THR A 47 -8.39 -7.02 -10.11
CA THR A 47 -9.50 -6.25 -9.56
C THR A 47 -9.04 -4.97 -8.88
N SER A 48 -9.89 -3.95 -8.86
CA SER A 48 -9.69 -2.75 -8.05
C SER A 48 -11.01 -2.20 -7.52
N ASN A 49 -11.01 -1.80 -6.25
CA ASN A 49 -12.07 -1.02 -5.62
C ASN A 49 -11.49 0.34 -5.23
N ASN A 50 -12.10 1.41 -5.70
CA ASN A 50 -11.57 2.75 -5.55
C ASN A 50 -12.67 3.71 -5.07
N LEU A 51 -12.40 4.39 -3.97
CA LEU A 51 -13.24 5.44 -3.43
C LEU A 51 -12.45 6.75 -3.40
N SER A 52 -13.06 7.85 -3.85
CA SER A 52 -12.43 9.17 -3.80
C SER A 52 -13.44 10.26 -3.47
N VAL A 53 -13.15 11.05 -2.45
CA VAL A 53 -13.93 12.20 -1.99
C VAL A 53 -13.05 13.44 -2.06
N LEU A 54 -13.57 14.51 -2.65
CA LEU A 54 -12.90 15.80 -2.73
C LEU A 54 -13.87 16.89 -2.31
N GLY A 55 -13.47 17.70 -1.35
CA GLY A 55 -14.18 18.90 -0.92
C GLY A 55 -13.26 20.09 -1.03
N LYS A 56 -13.73 21.17 -1.67
CA LYS A 56 -13.01 22.45 -1.74
C LYS A 56 -13.94 23.56 -1.32
N LEU A 57 -13.51 24.37 -0.37
CA LEU A 57 -14.15 25.60 0.03
C LEU A 57 -13.24 26.77 -0.31
N SER A 58 -13.82 27.86 -0.79
CA SER A 58 -13.05 29.06 -1.17
C SER A 58 -13.89 30.29 -0.93
N PHE A 59 -13.33 31.25 -0.21
CA PHE A 59 -14.02 32.45 0.23
C PHE A 59 -13.15 33.68 -0.01
N ASN A 60 -13.80 34.78 -0.38
CA ASN A 60 -13.20 36.10 -0.31
C ASN A 60 -13.68 36.72 1.01
N VAL A 61 -12.86 36.63 2.06
CA VAL A 61 -13.28 37.03 3.41
C VAL A 61 -13.43 38.56 3.48
N PHE A 62 -12.47 39.28 2.91
CA PHE A 62 -12.46 40.73 2.75
C PHE A 62 -11.90 41.10 1.38
N ARG A 63 -12.04 42.37 0.97
CA ARG A 63 -11.44 42.86 -0.27
C ARG A 63 -9.92 42.64 -0.23
N GLY A 64 -9.40 41.89 -1.18
CA GLY A 64 -7.98 41.57 -1.27
C GLY A 64 -7.53 40.33 -0.49
N ILE A 65 -8.40 39.67 0.30
CA ILE A 65 -8.07 38.43 1.01
C ILE A 65 -8.93 37.27 0.48
N ARG A 66 -8.26 36.27 -0.10
CA ARG A 66 -8.89 35.03 -0.54
C ARG A 66 -8.31 33.86 0.24
N PHE A 67 -9.20 33.09 0.85
CA PHE A 67 -8.86 31.87 1.56
C PHE A 67 -9.45 30.66 0.83
N SER A 68 -8.74 29.54 0.83
CA SER A 68 -9.29 28.27 0.37
C SER A 68 -8.80 27.11 1.23
N ALA A 69 -9.73 26.20 1.52
CA ALA A 69 -9.46 24.92 2.16
C ALA A 69 -9.84 23.80 1.19
N LEU A 70 -8.98 22.80 1.08
CA LEU A 70 -9.15 21.61 0.26
C LEU A 70 -8.94 20.40 1.15
N TYR A 71 -9.85 19.45 1.05
CA TYR A 71 -9.72 18.14 1.67
C TYR A 71 -10.02 17.07 0.63
N SER A 72 -9.13 16.09 0.51
CA SER A 72 -9.29 14.91 -0.32
C SER A 72 -9.09 13.66 0.52
N TYR A 73 -9.92 12.67 0.28
CA TYR A 73 -9.82 11.34 0.87
C TYR A 73 -9.91 10.30 -0.24
N SER A 74 -9.01 9.33 -0.24
CA SER A 74 -9.08 8.17 -1.12
C SER A 74 -8.86 6.88 -0.36
N ASP A 75 -9.63 5.87 -0.71
CA ASP A 75 -9.52 4.52 -0.18
C ASP A 75 -9.55 3.54 -1.34
N ASP A 76 -8.43 2.86 -1.55
CA ASP A 76 -8.17 2.01 -2.71
C ASP A 76 -7.74 0.62 -2.25
N SER A 77 -8.31 -0.42 -2.84
CA SER A 77 -7.79 -1.78 -2.76
C SER A 77 -7.71 -2.40 -4.14
N TRP A 78 -6.70 -3.21 -4.40
CA TRP A 78 -6.54 -3.87 -5.69
C TRP A 78 -5.75 -5.16 -5.56
N PHE A 79 -5.96 -6.03 -6.54
CA PHE A 79 -5.19 -7.25 -6.72
C PHE A 79 -4.49 -7.18 -8.07
N GLY A 80 -3.18 -7.39 -8.07
CA GLY A 80 -2.41 -7.59 -9.29
C GLY A 80 -2.61 -9.00 -9.85
N TYR A 81 -2.52 -9.14 -11.17
CA TYR A 81 -2.46 -10.47 -11.78
C TYR A 81 -1.10 -11.10 -11.48
N ASP A 82 -1.13 -12.27 -10.87
CA ASP A 82 0.04 -13.13 -10.70
C ASP A 82 -0.23 -14.44 -11.44
N HIS A 83 0.54 -14.70 -12.50
CA HIS A 83 0.33 -15.89 -13.31
C HIS A 83 0.54 -17.18 -12.50
N SER A 84 1.43 -17.15 -11.51
CA SER A 84 1.78 -18.29 -10.67
C SER A 84 0.59 -18.78 -9.85
N PHE A 85 -0.31 -17.87 -9.46
CA PHE A 85 -1.52 -18.17 -8.67
C PHE A 85 -2.78 -18.36 -9.53
N LYS A 86 -2.66 -18.54 -10.86
CA LYS A 86 -3.83 -18.71 -11.76
C LYS A 86 -4.77 -19.86 -11.34
N TYR A 87 -4.26 -20.87 -10.62
CA TYR A 87 -5.05 -22.02 -10.14
C TYR A 87 -5.35 -22.03 -8.63
N ASN A 88 -4.73 -21.13 -7.87
CA ASN A 88 -4.94 -20.90 -6.44
C ASN A 88 -5.10 -19.38 -6.19
N PRO A 89 -6.19 -18.75 -6.65
CA PRO A 89 -6.29 -17.29 -6.62
C PRO A 89 -6.38 -16.67 -5.23
N ASP A 90 -6.76 -17.46 -4.22
CA ASP A 90 -7.02 -17.02 -2.84
C ASP A 90 -5.75 -17.01 -1.97
N GLY A 91 -4.68 -17.68 -2.41
CA GLY A 91 -3.37 -17.65 -1.75
C GLY A 91 -2.59 -16.35 -1.93
N ARG A 92 -3.18 -15.30 -2.50
CA ARG A 92 -2.46 -14.08 -2.93
C ARG A 92 -2.76 -12.89 -2.04
N ALA A 93 -1.73 -12.09 -1.76
CA ALA A 93 -1.83 -10.83 -1.07
C ALA A 93 -2.54 -9.75 -1.92
N GLY A 94 -3.38 -8.97 -1.25
CA GLY A 94 -3.99 -7.77 -1.81
C GLY A 94 -3.15 -6.54 -1.49
N SER A 95 -3.31 -5.49 -2.30
CA SER A 95 -2.76 -4.16 -2.02
C SER A 95 -3.87 -3.23 -1.54
N TYR A 96 -3.54 -2.41 -0.56
CA TYR A 96 -4.46 -1.49 0.11
C TYR A 96 -3.78 -0.15 0.27
N LYS A 97 -4.49 0.94 0.01
CA LYS A 97 -3.98 2.30 0.16
C LYS A 97 -5.07 3.23 0.64
N ASN A 98 -4.73 4.01 1.67
CA ASN A 98 -5.61 5.04 2.19
C ASN A 98 -4.86 6.36 2.23
N THR A 99 -5.44 7.43 1.68
CA THR A 99 -4.78 8.73 1.60
C THR A 99 -5.71 9.84 2.07
N HIS A 100 -5.24 10.63 3.03
CA HIS A 100 -5.84 11.88 3.44
C HIS A 100 -4.96 13.04 2.96
N TYR A 101 -5.55 14.01 2.27
CA TYR A 101 -4.85 15.21 1.84
C TYR A 101 -5.62 16.44 2.28
N THR A 102 -4.96 17.32 3.02
CA THR A 102 -5.50 18.60 3.46
C THR A 102 -4.62 19.71 2.94
N ALA A 103 -5.20 20.76 2.36
CA ALA A 103 -4.46 21.95 1.97
C ALA A 103 -5.24 23.23 2.32
N LEU A 104 -4.52 24.18 2.90
CA LEU A 104 -4.98 25.52 3.20
C LEU A 104 -4.16 26.51 2.39
N GLN A 105 -4.82 27.49 1.80
CA GLN A 105 -4.17 28.54 1.03
C GLN A 105 -4.79 29.89 1.39
N LEU A 106 -3.93 30.85 1.67
CA LEU A 106 -4.27 32.24 1.92
C LEU A 106 -3.55 33.11 0.91
N ASN A 107 -4.30 33.85 0.11
CA ASN A 107 -3.78 34.89 -0.77
C ASN A 107 -4.21 36.24 -0.22
N HIS A 108 -3.26 37.13 0.03
CA HIS A 108 -3.54 38.48 0.51
C HIS A 108 -2.87 39.51 -0.40
N MET A 109 -3.69 40.27 -1.10
CA MET A 109 -3.31 41.44 -1.87
C MET A 109 -3.39 42.68 -0.98
N ILE A 110 -2.26 43.03 -0.35
CA ILE A 110 -2.13 44.23 0.49
C ILE A 110 -2.37 45.48 -0.37
N THR A 111 -1.75 45.52 -1.55
CA THR A 111 -2.04 46.49 -2.63
C THR A 111 -1.96 45.78 -3.97
N PRO A 112 -2.45 46.37 -5.09
CA PRO A 112 -2.27 45.78 -6.42
C PRO A 112 -0.80 45.54 -6.82
N LYS A 113 0.15 46.15 -6.10
CA LYS A 113 1.60 46.01 -6.33
C LYS A 113 2.28 45.13 -5.28
N LEU A 114 1.63 44.77 -4.18
CA LEU A 114 2.21 44.02 -3.06
C LEU A 114 1.22 42.95 -2.61
N PHE A 115 1.58 41.70 -2.82
CA PHE A 115 0.77 40.56 -2.44
C PHE A 115 1.64 39.41 -1.97
N TYR A 116 1.09 38.60 -1.08
CA TYR A 116 1.71 37.36 -0.65
C TYR A 116 0.72 36.22 -0.64
N GLU A 117 1.28 35.02 -0.69
CA GLU A 117 0.57 33.76 -0.66
C GLU A 117 1.21 32.86 0.41
N LEU A 118 0.36 32.26 1.23
CA LEU A 118 0.73 31.22 2.19
C LEU A 118 -0.02 29.94 1.82
N LYS A 119 0.71 28.84 1.67
CA LYS A 119 0.16 27.50 1.43
C LYS A 119 0.67 26.55 2.51
N LEU A 120 -0.26 25.83 3.11
CA LEU A 120 0.00 24.77 4.08
C LEU A 120 -0.66 23.50 3.55
N SER A 121 0.03 22.38 3.53
CA SER A 121 -0.61 21.11 3.19
C SER A 121 -0.04 19.94 3.97
N SER A 122 -0.87 18.92 4.19
CA SER A 122 -0.50 17.66 4.80
C SER A 122 -1.06 16.51 3.97
N VAL A 123 -0.21 15.56 3.61
CA VAL A 123 -0.57 14.29 2.97
C VAL A 123 -0.27 13.19 3.98
N ASN A 124 -1.27 12.43 4.41
CA ASN A 124 -1.09 11.20 5.16
C ASN A 124 -1.48 10.03 4.26
N ASN A 125 -0.50 9.20 3.90
CA ASN A 125 -0.67 8.07 3.01
C ASN A 125 -0.27 6.77 3.70
N TYR A 126 -1.25 5.90 3.89
CA TYR A 126 -1.04 4.51 4.27
C TYR A 126 -1.01 3.63 3.03
N SER A 127 -0.04 2.72 2.94
CA SER A 127 -0.03 1.62 1.99
C SER A 127 0.25 0.30 2.70
N GLY A 128 -0.38 -0.78 2.24
CA GLY A 128 -0.13 -2.11 2.74
C GLY A 128 -0.30 -3.17 1.67
N VAL A 129 0.50 -4.23 1.76
CA VAL A 129 0.41 -5.41 0.91
C VAL A 129 0.42 -6.63 1.81
N TYR A 130 -0.67 -7.38 1.83
CA TYR A 130 -0.82 -8.54 2.71
C TYR A 130 -2.01 -9.42 2.28
N LEU A 131 -1.95 -10.70 2.62
CA LEU A 131 -3.10 -11.60 2.52
C LEU A 131 -4.09 -11.33 3.66
N TYR A 132 -3.60 -11.37 4.92
CA TYR A 132 -4.37 -11.02 6.10
C TYR A 132 -3.83 -9.74 6.75
N LYS A 133 -4.74 -8.90 7.26
CA LYS A 133 -4.36 -7.61 7.87
C LYS A 133 -3.52 -7.80 9.13
N ASP A 134 -3.82 -8.83 9.90
CA ASP A 134 -2.99 -9.29 11.01
C ASP A 134 -1.89 -10.22 10.48
N PRO A 135 -0.60 -9.90 10.64
CA PRO A 135 0.48 -10.80 10.23
C PRO A 135 0.55 -12.11 11.04
N LEU A 136 -0.15 -12.20 12.18
CA LEU A 136 -0.21 -13.40 13.02
C LEU A 136 -1.57 -14.10 12.93
N ASP A 137 -2.33 -13.84 11.86
CA ASP A 137 -3.64 -14.45 11.64
C ASP A 137 -3.52 -15.99 11.60
N THR A 138 -4.35 -16.69 12.39
CA THR A 138 -4.32 -18.16 12.50
C THR A 138 -4.75 -18.87 11.22
N ASN A 139 -5.29 -18.16 10.22
CA ASN A 139 -5.59 -18.72 8.90
C ASN A 139 -4.34 -18.88 8.01
N TYR A 140 -3.17 -18.42 8.44
CA TYR A 140 -1.93 -18.77 7.77
C TYR A 140 -1.63 -20.26 7.93
N ILE A 141 -1.22 -20.90 6.83
CA ILE A 141 -0.90 -22.34 6.79
C ILE A 141 0.59 -22.59 6.57
N HIS A 142 1.01 -23.84 6.74
CA HIS A 142 2.40 -24.25 6.59
C HIS A 142 2.97 -23.94 5.19
N ASP A 143 4.24 -23.52 5.12
CA ASP A 143 4.93 -23.15 3.86
C ASP A 143 5.03 -24.30 2.85
N PHE A 144 4.91 -25.53 3.35
CA PHE A 144 4.87 -26.75 2.55
C PHE A 144 3.85 -26.70 1.39
N HIS A 145 2.70 -26.04 1.60
CA HIS A 145 1.67 -25.94 0.57
C HIS A 145 2.06 -25.00 -0.58
N LEU A 146 2.96 -24.04 -0.35
CA LEU A 146 3.39 -23.06 -1.35
C LEU A 146 4.54 -23.65 -2.21
N ASN A 147 4.21 -24.62 -3.04
CA ASN A 147 5.15 -25.25 -3.96
C ASN A 147 4.62 -25.23 -5.41
N ASN A 148 5.51 -24.90 -6.36
CA ASN A 148 5.23 -24.86 -7.79
C ASN A 148 6.21 -25.73 -8.62
N TYR A 149 7.01 -26.56 -7.97
CA TYR A 149 7.99 -27.41 -8.64
C TYR A 149 7.31 -28.40 -9.58
N GLY A 150 7.80 -28.47 -10.82
CA GLY A 150 7.24 -29.30 -11.89
C GLY A 150 6.08 -28.65 -12.65
N SER A 151 5.10 -28.05 -11.95
CA SER A 151 3.89 -27.46 -12.57
C SER A 151 4.11 -26.06 -13.15
N GLY A 152 5.05 -25.28 -12.61
CA GLY A 152 5.22 -23.86 -12.97
C GLY A 152 4.11 -22.92 -12.44
N PHE A 153 3.15 -23.47 -11.69
CA PHE A 153 2.05 -22.77 -11.04
C PHE A 153 1.90 -23.28 -9.61
N PHE A 154 1.49 -22.42 -8.69
CA PHE A 154 1.15 -22.82 -7.34
C PHE A 154 -0.14 -23.65 -7.36
N THR A 155 -0.10 -24.76 -6.65
CA THR A 155 -1.20 -25.72 -6.51
C THR A 155 -1.72 -25.80 -5.07
N GLY A 156 -1.41 -24.75 -4.30
CA GLY A 156 -1.67 -24.59 -2.88
C GLY A 156 -0.86 -23.40 -2.37
N GLY A 157 -0.90 -23.16 -1.06
CA GLY A 157 -0.09 -22.17 -0.36
C GLY A 157 -0.64 -20.76 -0.35
N GLN A 158 0.07 -19.89 0.36
CA GLN A 158 -0.26 -18.49 0.60
C GLN A 158 0.99 -17.62 0.47
N GLN A 159 0.84 -16.41 -0.06
CA GLN A 159 1.87 -15.38 0.01
C GLN A 159 2.01 -14.90 1.46
N LYS A 160 3.25 -14.82 1.93
CA LYS A 160 3.60 -14.50 3.33
C LYS A 160 4.39 -13.21 3.50
N ASP A 161 4.56 -12.45 2.43
CA ASP A 161 5.08 -11.09 2.56
C ASP A 161 4.00 -10.18 3.14
N HIS A 162 4.41 -9.31 4.06
CA HIS A 162 3.53 -8.41 4.79
C HIS A 162 4.18 -7.03 4.89
N THR A 163 3.62 -6.07 4.18
CA THR A 163 4.08 -4.68 4.19
C THR A 163 3.01 -3.78 4.79
N LYS A 164 3.42 -2.89 5.69
CA LYS A 164 2.67 -1.73 6.12
C LYS A 164 3.59 -0.52 6.10
N ARG A 165 3.20 0.54 5.40
CA ARG A 165 3.95 1.79 5.35
C ARG A 165 3.00 2.97 5.53
N THR A 166 3.37 3.88 6.40
CA THR A 166 2.69 5.16 6.60
C THR A 166 3.67 6.27 6.27
N MET A 167 3.24 7.23 5.46
CA MET A 167 4.02 8.42 5.12
C MET A 167 3.18 9.65 5.39
N ILE A 168 3.71 10.57 6.18
CA ILE A 168 3.11 11.87 6.45
C ILE A 168 4.05 12.94 5.91
N ASP A 169 3.58 13.70 4.92
CA ASP A 169 4.32 14.82 4.35
C ASP A 169 3.60 16.12 4.69
N GLU A 170 4.30 17.03 5.37
CA GLU A 170 3.81 18.37 5.66
C GLU A 170 4.60 19.40 4.85
N THR A 171 3.89 20.28 4.15
CA THR A 171 4.50 21.30 3.29
C THR A 171 4.05 22.69 3.72
N TYR A 172 5.03 23.57 3.87
CA TYR A 172 4.86 24.99 4.17
C TYR A 172 5.48 25.79 3.04
N LYS A 173 4.68 26.65 2.39
CA LYS A 173 5.17 27.53 1.33
C LYS A 173 4.69 28.95 1.52
N PHE A 174 5.61 29.89 1.44
CA PHE A 174 5.34 31.33 1.47
C PHE A 174 5.93 31.99 0.24
N ASP A 175 5.13 32.72 -0.52
CA ASP A 175 5.56 33.48 -1.69
C ASP A 175 5.16 34.96 -1.52
N LEU A 176 6.10 35.88 -1.68
CA LEU A 176 5.91 37.33 -1.64
C LEU A 176 6.29 37.93 -2.99
N THR A 177 5.42 38.79 -3.54
CA THR A 177 5.72 39.58 -4.72
C THR A 177 5.47 41.06 -4.46
N TRP A 178 6.45 41.89 -4.81
CA TRP A 178 6.36 43.33 -4.70
C TRP A 178 6.87 44.03 -5.97
N GLN A 179 5.97 44.75 -6.65
CA GLN A 179 6.32 45.67 -7.71
C GLN A 179 6.59 47.06 -7.12
N ALA A 180 7.85 47.35 -6.81
CA ALA A 180 8.24 48.63 -6.22
C ALA A 180 7.93 49.81 -7.16
N ASN A 181 8.14 49.65 -8.46
CA ASN A 181 7.77 50.63 -9.49
C ASN A 181 7.60 49.96 -10.88
N HIS A 182 7.43 50.73 -11.95
CA HIS A 182 7.20 50.20 -13.31
C HIS A 182 8.37 49.37 -13.87
N SER A 183 9.58 49.51 -13.33
CA SER A 183 10.80 48.86 -13.82
C SER A 183 11.43 47.89 -12.83
N HIS A 184 11.00 47.87 -11.56
CA HIS A 184 11.57 47.05 -10.50
C HIS A 184 10.51 46.17 -9.83
N SER A 185 10.76 44.86 -9.80
CA SER A 185 9.95 43.85 -9.11
C SER A 185 10.84 42.94 -8.27
N PHE A 186 10.40 42.66 -7.05
CA PHE A 186 11.04 41.76 -6.11
C PHE A 186 10.13 40.56 -5.86
N LYS A 187 10.72 39.37 -5.77
CA LYS A 187 10.03 38.13 -5.44
C LYS A 187 10.87 37.38 -4.41
N LEU A 188 10.21 36.85 -3.39
CA LEU A 188 10.81 36.02 -2.35
C LEU A 188 9.91 34.80 -2.17
N GLY A 189 10.50 33.62 -2.07
CA GLY A 189 9.77 32.37 -1.87
C GLY A 189 10.50 31.50 -0.86
N ILE A 190 9.77 30.94 0.10
CA ILE A 190 10.30 29.98 1.06
C ILE A 190 9.45 28.71 0.97
N LEU A 191 10.10 27.56 0.90
CA LEU A 191 9.48 26.24 0.90
C LEU A 191 10.15 25.38 1.97
N SER A 192 9.36 24.71 2.80
CA SER A 192 9.83 23.67 3.70
C SER A 192 8.91 22.47 3.62
N ILE A 193 9.52 21.28 3.63
CA ILE A 193 8.83 20.00 3.61
C ILE A 193 9.38 19.16 4.76
N ALA A 194 8.49 18.63 5.59
CA ALA A 194 8.83 17.68 6.64
C ALA A 194 8.18 16.34 6.31
N HIS A 195 8.94 15.26 6.46
CA HIS A 195 8.51 13.90 6.20
C HIS A 195 8.49 13.11 7.51
N ASP A 196 7.55 12.19 7.64
CA ASP A 196 7.51 11.16 8.69
C ASP A 196 7.14 9.83 8.03
N ILE A 197 8.07 8.87 8.03
CA ILE A 197 7.93 7.60 7.34
C ILE A 197 8.08 6.47 8.36
N ASP A 198 7.03 5.70 8.57
CA ASP A 198 7.04 4.44 9.31
C ASP A 198 6.86 3.29 8.32
N ASN A 199 7.91 2.50 8.11
CA ASN A 199 7.92 1.35 7.20
C ASN A 199 8.10 0.07 8.00
N LYS A 200 7.25 -0.92 7.72
CA LYS A 200 7.28 -2.26 8.30
C LYS A 200 7.06 -3.28 7.20
N TRP A 201 8.13 -3.81 6.63
CA TRP A 201 8.08 -5.04 5.85
C TRP A 201 8.49 -6.22 6.73
N ARG A 202 7.76 -7.32 6.64
CA ARG A 202 8.02 -8.58 7.34
C ARG A 202 7.63 -9.74 6.45
N GLN A 203 8.40 -10.82 6.51
CA GLN A 203 7.98 -12.11 6.00
C GLN A 203 7.45 -12.94 7.18
N ILE A 204 6.27 -13.53 6.99
CA ILE A 204 5.63 -14.39 7.99
C ILE A 204 6.25 -15.78 7.90
N ARG A 205 6.70 -16.30 9.03
CA ARG A 205 7.47 -17.56 9.15
C ARG A 205 6.70 -18.58 9.98
N ASN A 206 7.17 -19.82 9.98
CA ASN A 206 6.71 -20.82 10.93
C ASN A 206 7.53 -20.68 12.22
N LYS A 207 6.86 -20.50 13.36
CA LYS A 207 7.49 -20.47 14.67
C LYS A 207 8.32 -21.73 14.99
N PHE A 208 7.88 -22.88 14.48
CA PHE A 208 8.55 -24.18 14.70
C PHE A 208 9.62 -24.48 13.65
N GLU A 209 9.98 -23.52 12.80
CA GLU A 209 10.97 -23.72 11.74
C GLU A 209 12.33 -24.12 12.33
N GLY A 210 12.80 -25.32 11.99
CA GLY A 210 14.07 -25.86 12.48
C GLY A 210 13.99 -26.57 13.83
N GLU A 211 12.81 -26.63 14.45
CA GLU A 211 12.56 -27.41 15.67
C GLU A 211 11.97 -28.78 15.34
N TYR A 212 12.12 -29.74 16.25
CA TYR A 212 11.44 -31.02 16.15
C TYR A 212 10.00 -30.87 16.66
N VAL A 213 9.04 -31.15 15.77
CA VAL A 213 7.60 -31.24 16.05
C VAL A 213 7.09 -32.61 15.61
N GLU A 214 6.15 -33.18 16.38
CA GLU A 214 5.60 -34.52 16.08
C GLU A 214 4.86 -34.55 14.74
N ASP A 215 4.07 -33.51 14.46
CA ASP A 215 3.44 -33.30 13.16
C ASP A 215 4.28 -32.31 12.31
N PRO A 216 4.89 -32.75 11.20
CA PRO A 216 5.69 -31.90 10.31
C PRO A 216 4.91 -30.74 9.65
N LEU A 217 3.58 -30.77 9.69
CA LEU A 217 2.72 -29.69 9.17
C LEU A 217 2.26 -28.72 10.28
N THR A 218 2.75 -28.88 11.51
CA THR A 218 2.49 -27.94 12.61
C THR A 218 2.96 -26.53 12.21
N TYR A 219 2.06 -25.56 12.30
CA TYR A 219 2.33 -24.19 11.91
C TYR A 219 1.73 -23.20 12.91
N GLU A 220 2.53 -22.24 13.33
CA GLU A 220 2.09 -21.03 14.02
C GLU A 220 2.78 -19.84 13.34
N PRO A 221 2.03 -18.81 12.89
CA PRO A 221 2.63 -17.66 12.24
C PRO A 221 3.48 -16.89 13.23
N GLU A 222 4.70 -16.56 12.84
CA GLU A 222 5.59 -15.68 13.58
C GLU A 222 6.14 -14.59 12.65
N VAL A 223 6.37 -13.40 13.21
CA VAL A 223 7.13 -12.35 12.53
C VAL A 223 8.28 -11.89 13.40
N PHE A 224 9.46 -11.78 12.81
CA PHE A 224 10.63 -11.26 13.50
C PHE A 224 10.57 -9.74 13.59
N GLY A 225 10.85 -9.20 14.77
CA GLY A 225 10.68 -7.78 15.09
C GLY A 225 11.96 -6.95 15.10
N GLY A 226 13.13 -7.53 14.82
CA GLY A 226 14.42 -6.85 14.96
C GLY A 226 15.16 -6.63 13.65
N ASP A 227 16.01 -5.60 13.61
CA ASP A 227 16.79 -5.17 12.44
C ASP A 227 17.92 -6.14 12.03
N SER A 228 18.05 -7.27 12.73
CA SER A 228 19.11 -8.28 12.49
C SER A 228 18.61 -9.49 11.71
N THR A 229 17.35 -9.52 11.28
CA THR A 229 16.78 -10.61 10.47
C THR A 229 16.74 -10.24 8.99
N VAL A 230 16.94 -11.24 8.13
CA VAL A 230 16.71 -11.09 6.68
C VAL A 230 15.20 -11.10 6.33
N TYR A 231 14.34 -11.38 7.31
CA TYR A 231 12.90 -11.52 7.16
C TYR A 231 12.11 -10.28 7.62
N ALA A 232 12.79 -9.17 7.91
CA ALA A 232 12.14 -7.90 8.22
C ALA A 232 12.98 -6.70 7.78
N ASP A 233 12.29 -5.62 7.44
CA ASP A 233 12.87 -4.30 7.19
C ASP A 233 11.92 -3.27 7.82
N ILE A 234 12.32 -2.79 9.00
CA ILE A 234 11.49 -1.93 9.84
C ILE A 234 12.30 -0.68 10.17
N TYR A 235 11.76 0.49 9.85
CA TYR A 235 12.40 1.75 10.18
C TYR A 235 11.38 2.89 10.31
N GLU A 236 11.73 3.86 11.15
CA GLU A 236 11.03 5.14 11.26
C GLU A 236 12.04 6.27 11.00
N VAL A 237 11.76 7.14 10.03
CA VAL A 237 12.64 8.25 9.66
C VAL A 237 11.87 9.54 9.48
N LYS A 238 12.45 10.67 9.91
CA LYS A 238 11.82 12.00 9.84
C LYS A 238 12.69 13.06 9.15
N PRO A 239 12.98 12.91 7.83
CA PRO A 239 13.81 13.88 7.12
C PRO A 239 13.09 15.22 6.94
N GLN A 240 13.89 16.28 6.78
CA GLN A 240 13.42 17.65 6.57
C GLN A 240 14.15 18.29 5.39
N GLU A 241 13.42 19.05 4.59
CA GLU A 241 13.92 19.78 3.43
C GLU A 241 13.47 21.24 3.50
N ALA A 242 14.34 22.17 3.07
CA ALA A 242 14.02 23.58 3.00
C ALA A 242 14.75 24.27 1.83
N ALA A 243 14.08 25.25 1.22
CA ALA A 243 14.61 26.12 0.16
C ALA A 243 14.08 27.56 0.34
N ALA A 244 14.90 28.54 -0.05
CA ALA A 244 14.60 29.98 0.03
C ALA A 244 15.17 30.74 -1.17
#